data_AF-A0A1G0LMD4-F1
#
_entry.id   AF-A0A1G0LMD4-F1
#
_cell.length_a   1.000
_cell.length_b   1.000
_cell.length_c   1.000
_cell.angle_alpha   90.00
_cell.angle_beta   90.00
_cell.angle_gamma   90.00
#
_symmetry.space_group_name_H-M   'P 1'
#
loop_
_entity.id
_entity.type
_entity.pdbx_description
1 polymer ?
#
loop_
_entity_poly.entity_id
_entity_poly.type
_entity_poly.pdbx_seq_one_letter_code
_entity_poly.pdbx_strand_id
1 'polypeptide(L)'
;MNIIVVGLSHKTATVEVREKVAFSPNEIEKPLGQLVRLEGIIEGVIVSTCNRVEIYATTRDIAGGIARLKRFLADYHHLPFESLEPHLYSYHAEAAIRHVFRVASSLDSMIVGEPQILGQIKTSYGYAAEYKSSGIILNRFLHKAFSVAKRVRTETRIASSAVSVAFAAVELAKKILGGLSDKTVMLIGAGEMCELAAKHFLNSGAKGVLVTNRTFERAERLAEEFAGEAIRFESLFEHLHRADIVLSSTGAPHCIIGPKEAEDAVKRRRSKPIFFIDIAVPRDI
;
A
#
# COMPACT_ATOMS: atom_id res chain seq x y z
N MET A 1 30.51 -1.51 11.51
CA MET A 1 29.08 -1.12 11.61
C MET A 1 28.30 -2.12 10.79
N ASN A 2 27.21 -2.65 11.33
CA ASN A 2 26.36 -3.62 10.65
C ASN A 2 24.98 -3.01 10.37
N ILE A 3 24.41 -3.35 9.22
CA ILE A 3 23.02 -3.03 8.88
C ILE A 3 22.14 -4.13 9.47
N ILE A 4 21.08 -3.73 10.16
CA ILE A 4 20.05 -4.62 10.68
C ILE A 4 18.69 -4.18 10.17
N VAL A 5 17.79 -5.15 10.00
CA VAL A 5 16.38 -4.92 9.69
C VAL A 5 15.56 -5.64 10.75
N VAL A 6 14.59 -4.96 11.33
CA VAL A 6 13.58 -5.56 12.22
C VAL A 6 12.21 -5.10 11.75
N GLY A 7 11.27 -6.01 11.66
CA GLY A 7 9.93 -5.66 11.22
C GLY A 7 8.99 -6.83 11.13
N LEU A 8 7.83 -6.56 10.54
CA LEU A 8 6.81 -7.55 10.22
C LEU A 8 6.20 -7.25 8.86
N SER A 9 5.58 -8.26 8.26
CA SER A 9 5.01 -8.14 6.92
C SER A 9 3.73 -8.97 6.80
N HIS A 10 3.06 -8.86 5.67
CA HIS A 10 1.92 -9.71 5.32
C HIS A 10 2.18 -11.21 5.38
N LYS A 11 3.44 -11.65 5.38
CA LYS A 11 3.81 -13.07 5.53
C LYS A 11 3.85 -13.54 6.98
N THR A 12 4.05 -12.62 7.93
CA THR A 12 4.28 -12.95 9.35
C THR A 12 3.18 -12.44 10.28
N ALA A 13 2.37 -11.48 9.81
CA ALA A 13 1.34 -10.82 10.61
C ALA A 13 0.05 -10.62 9.80
N THR A 14 -1.09 -10.82 10.44
CA THR A 14 -2.42 -10.48 9.87
C THR A 14 -2.58 -8.97 9.75
N VAL A 15 -3.56 -8.51 8.96
CA VAL A 15 -3.79 -7.08 8.73
C VAL A 15 -4.04 -6.36 10.07
N GLU A 16 -4.80 -6.96 10.98
CA GLU A 16 -5.15 -6.40 12.28
C GLU A 16 -3.93 -6.16 13.18
N VAL A 17 -2.90 -6.99 13.06
CA VAL A 17 -1.62 -6.78 13.77
C VAL A 17 -0.80 -5.68 13.10
N ARG A 18 -0.79 -5.64 11.76
CA ARG A 18 -0.02 -4.62 11.00
C ARG A 18 -0.57 -3.21 11.21
N GLU A 19 -1.89 -3.05 11.26
CA GLU A 19 -2.53 -1.74 11.49
C GLU A 19 -2.14 -1.14 12.84
N LYS A 20 -2.00 -1.97 13.88
CA LYS A 20 -1.61 -1.52 15.22
C LYS A 20 -0.18 -0.98 15.30
N VAL A 21 0.70 -1.41 14.38
CA VAL A 21 2.11 -0.99 14.34
C VAL A 21 2.44 -0.06 13.17
N ALA A 22 1.42 0.44 12.45
CA ALA A 22 1.64 1.34 11.33
C ALA A 22 2.08 2.72 11.81
N PHE A 23 3.08 3.30 11.16
CA PHE A 23 3.49 4.69 11.38
C PHE A 23 2.77 5.62 10.38
N SER A 24 2.22 6.71 10.90
CA SER A 24 1.63 7.79 10.10
C SER A 24 2.72 8.67 9.49
N PRO A 25 2.68 8.96 8.17
CA PRO A 25 3.64 9.87 7.54
C PRO A 25 3.68 11.27 8.18
N ASN A 26 2.54 11.76 8.69
CA ASN A 26 2.43 13.09 9.30
C ASN A 26 3.07 13.16 10.69
N GLU A 27 3.35 12.02 11.32
CA GLU A 27 3.87 11.93 12.69
C GLU A 27 5.22 11.21 12.74
N ILE A 28 5.88 11.03 11.58
CA ILE A 28 7.08 10.18 11.44
C ILE A 28 8.35 10.79 12.07
N GLU A 29 8.38 12.11 12.29
CA GLU A 29 9.51 12.81 12.93
C GLU A 29 9.80 12.26 14.33
N LYS A 30 8.76 12.17 15.18
CA LYS A 30 8.88 11.70 16.56
C LYS A 30 9.46 10.29 16.69
N PRO A 31 8.96 9.25 16.00
CA PRO A 31 9.51 7.90 16.09
C PRO A 31 10.92 7.83 15.49
N LEU A 32 11.24 8.56 14.42
CA LEU A 32 12.61 8.62 13.88
C LEU A 32 13.58 9.24 14.89
N GLY A 33 13.18 10.32 15.56
CA GLY A 33 13.98 10.96 16.61
C GLY A 33 14.19 10.06 17.83
N GLN A 34 13.19 9.26 18.21
CA GLN A 34 13.31 8.30 19.30
C GLN A 34 14.18 7.10 18.91
N LEU A 35 14.06 6.62 17.67
CA LEU A 35 14.83 5.49 17.13
C LEU A 35 16.34 5.73 17.22
N VAL A 36 16.82 6.90 16.79
CA VAL A 36 18.27 7.22 16.82
C VAL A 36 18.79 7.61 18.20
N ARG A 37 17.91 7.76 19.20
CA ARG A 37 18.30 7.92 20.61
C ARG A 37 18.48 6.58 21.33
N LEU A 38 18.07 5.47 20.72
CA LEU A 38 18.30 4.14 21.29
C LEU A 38 19.80 3.86 21.35
N GLU A 39 20.25 3.32 22.48
CA GLU A 39 21.65 3.00 22.69
C GLU A 39 22.18 2.09 21.56
N GLY A 40 23.34 2.45 21.00
CA GLY A 40 23.98 1.66 19.95
C GLY A 40 23.29 1.68 18.58
N ILE A 41 22.18 2.41 18.41
CA ILE A 41 21.61 2.72 17.09
C ILE A 41 22.19 4.05 16.60
N ILE A 42 22.76 4.07 15.40
CA ILE A 42 23.50 5.22 14.88
C ILE A 42 22.73 5.92 13.76
N GLU A 43 22.07 5.13 12.93
CA GLU A 43 21.22 5.59 11.84
C GLU A 43 19.96 4.73 11.81
N GLY A 44 18.83 5.31 11.40
CA GLY A 44 17.53 4.65 11.37
C GLY A 44 16.64 5.16 10.24
N VAL A 45 15.91 4.26 9.60
CA VAL A 45 14.86 4.56 8.62
C VAL A 45 13.65 3.70 8.95
N ILE A 46 12.45 4.28 8.95
CA ILE A 46 11.19 3.57 9.19
C ILE A 46 10.43 3.47 7.87
N VAL A 47 10.17 2.23 7.44
CA VAL A 47 9.36 1.90 6.27
C VAL A 47 8.01 1.37 6.74
N SER A 48 6.96 2.16 6.56
CA SER A 48 5.59 1.82 6.95
C SER A 48 4.68 1.84 5.72
N THR A 49 4.06 0.71 5.42
CA THR A 49 3.18 0.49 4.26
C THR A 49 1.99 -0.39 4.69
N CYS A 50 0.99 -0.58 3.82
CA CYS A 50 -0.11 -1.52 4.08
C CYS A 50 0.34 -2.99 4.26
N ASN A 51 1.50 -3.35 3.72
CA ASN A 51 1.97 -4.74 3.65
C ASN A 51 3.16 -5.05 4.56
N ARG A 52 3.79 -4.03 5.16
CA ARG A 52 4.94 -4.18 6.06
C ARG A 52 5.22 -2.93 6.87
N VAL A 53 5.76 -3.16 8.06
CA VAL A 53 6.41 -2.17 8.91
C VAL A 53 7.81 -2.69 9.21
N GLU A 54 8.83 -1.93 8.81
CA GLU A 54 10.23 -2.29 8.96
C GLU A 54 11.05 -1.10 9.45
N ILE A 55 12.06 -1.40 10.26
CA ILE A 55 13.09 -0.46 10.68
C ILE A 55 14.41 -0.93 10.10
N TYR A 56 15.06 -0.06 9.32
CA TYR A 56 16.42 -0.26 8.84
C TYR A 56 17.34 0.56 9.70
N ALA A 57 18.30 -0.08 10.36
CA ALA A 57 19.18 0.61 11.27
C ALA A 57 20.64 0.19 11.11
N THR A 58 21.54 1.02 11.63
CA THR A 58 22.95 0.66 11.77
C THR A 58 23.33 0.56 13.23
N THR A 59 24.10 -0.49 13.56
CA THR A 59 24.58 -0.73 14.92
C THR A 59 25.96 -1.38 14.92
N ARG A 60 26.66 -1.29 16.05
CA ARG A 60 27.87 -2.09 16.32
C ARG A 60 27.55 -3.38 17.06
N ASP A 61 26.47 -3.38 17.85
CA ASP A 61 25.98 -4.50 18.64
C ASP A 61 24.72 -5.08 17.97
N ILE A 62 24.90 -6.13 17.16
CA ILE A 62 23.81 -6.72 16.36
C ILE A 62 22.70 -7.26 17.28
N ALA A 63 23.06 -8.04 18.30
CA ALA A 63 22.08 -8.72 19.14
C ALA A 63 21.28 -7.73 19.98
N GLY A 64 21.97 -6.81 20.69
CA GLY A 64 21.27 -5.79 21.47
C GLY A 64 20.56 -4.77 20.58
N GLY A 65 21.09 -4.44 19.41
CA GLY A 65 20.43 -3.57 18.44
C GLY A 65 19.09 -4.17 17.99
N ILE A 66 19.08 -5.45 17.59
CA ILE A 66 17.84 -6.15 17.23
C ILE A 66 16.85 -6.16 18.40
N ALA A 67 17.30 -6.51 19.61
CA ALA A 67 16.44 -6.54 20.79
C ALA A 67 15.80 -5.17 21.07
N ARG A 68 16.60 -4.08 20.99
CA ARG A 68 16.12 -2.70 21.17
C ARG A 68 15.13 -2.27 20.09
N LEU A 69 15.35 -2.64 18.82
CA LEU A 69 14.39 -2.34 17.75
C LEU A 69 13.07 -3.10 17.92
N LYS A 70 13.12 -4.39 18.30
CA LYS A 70 11.90 -5.15 18.58
C LYS A 70 11.12 -4.54 19.74
N ARG A 71 11.82 -4.16 20.81
CA ARG A 71 11.20 -3.49 21.97
C ARG A 71 10.60 -2.15 21.58
N PHE A 72 11.33 -1.34 20.81
CA PHE A 72 10.88 -0.04 20.32
C PHE A 72 9.57 -0.12 19.53
N LEU A 73 9.41 -1.12 18.65
CA LEU A 73 8.15 -1.33 17.93
C LEU A 73 6.99 -1.65 18.89
N ALA A 74 7.22 -2.43 19.95
CA ALA A 74 6.17 -2.71 20.93
C ALA A 74 5.84 -1.46 21.77
N ASP A 75 6.87 -0.80 22.31
CA ASP A 75 6.73 0.31 23.25
C ASP A 75 6.14 1.56 22.60
N TYR A 76 6.56 1.88 21.37
CA TYR A 76 6.04 3.04 20.63
C TYR A 76 4.54 2.91 20.33
N HIS A 77 4.08 1.70 20.03
CA HIS A 77 2.69 1.40 19.71
C HIS A 77 1.87 0.97 20.94
N HIS A 78 2.45 1.03 22.14
CA HIS A 78 1.81 0.64 23.40
C HIS A 78 1.25 -0.79 23.38
N LEU A 79 1.99 -1.71 22.75
CA LEU A 79 1.63 -3.13 22.66
C LEU A 79 2.45 -3.98 23.63
N PRO A 80 1.87 -5.04 24.24
CA PRO A 80 2.65 -6.04 24.96
C PRO A 80 3.67 -6.69 24.02
N PHE A 81 4.94 -6.73 24.42
CA PHE A 81 6.03 -7.26 23.61
C PHE A 81 5.77 -8.72 23.21
N GLU A 82 5.23 -9.51 24.14
CA GLU A 82 4.92 -10.93 23.99
C GLU A 82 3.84 -11.17 22.93
N SER A 83 2.98 -10.17 22.68
CA SER A 83 1.96 -10.23 21.62
C SER A 83 2.51 -9.92 20.24
N LEU A 84 3.60 -9.13 20.15
CA LEU A 84 4.18 -8.67 18.89
C LEU A 84 5.33 -9.57 18.43
N GLU A 85 6.15 -10.05 19.37
CA GLU A 85 7.37 -10.81 19.09
C GLU A 85 7.18 -12.00 18.13
N PRO A 86 6.12 -12.83 18.23
CA PRO A 86 5.92 -13.96 17.32
C PRO A 86 5.79 -13.55 15.84
N HIS A 87 5.42 -12.30 15.58
CA HIS A 87 5.22 -11.77 14.23
C HIS A 87 6.44 -11.05 13.66
N LEU A 88 7.45 -10.78 14.50
CA LEU A 88 8.64 -10.02 14.12
C LEU A 88 9.70 -10.93 13.51
N TYR A 89 10.29 -10.50 12.40
CA TYR A 89 11.53 -11.05 11.87
C TYR A 89 12.68 -10.06 12.06
N SER A 90 13.90 -10.58 12.00
CA SER A 90 15.11 -9.77 12.03
C SER A 90 16.17 -10.32 11.08
N TYR A 91 16.81 -9.43 10.33
CA TYR A 91 17.94 -9.75 9.47
C TYR A 91 19.13 -8.87 9.83
N HIS A 92 20.35 -9.35 9.59
CA HIS A 92 21.57 -8.59 9.81
C HIS A 92 22.57 -8.79 8.66
N ALA A 93 23.49 -7.84 8.52
CA ALA A 93 24.57 -7.86 7.53
C ALA A 93 24.06 -8.19 6.11
N GLU A 94 24.59 -9.23 5.47
CA GLU A 94 24.22 -9.61 4.11
C GLU A 94 22.74 -9.98 3.97
N ALA A 95 22.16 -10.64 4.98
CA ALA A 95 20.74 -11.01 4.96
C ALA A 95 19.84 -9.75 4.97
N ALA A 96 20.22 -8.73 5.74
CA ALA A 96 19.52 -7.44 5.75
C ALA A 96 19.61 -6.74 4.39
N ILE A 97 20.81 -6.70 3.78
CA ILE A 97 21.02 -6.09 2.46
C ILE A 97 20.17 -6.81 1.40
N ARG A 98 20.24 -8.15 1.39
CA ARG A 98 19.48 -8.99 0.47
C ARG A 98 17.98 -8.80 0.62
N HIS A 99 17.49 -8.73 1.86
CA HIS A 99 16.07 -8.49 2.15
C HIS A 99 15.60 -7.16 1.55
N VAL A 100 16.27 -6.05 1.87
CA VAL A 100 15.88 -4.72 1.36
C VAL A 100 15.96 -4.66 -0.16
N PHE A 101 16.96 -5.28 -0.79
CA PHE A 101 17.01 -5.35 -2.26
C PHE A 101 15.83 -6.11 -2.84
N ARG A 102 15.39 -7.20 -2.22
CA ARG A 102 14.20 -7.95 -2.64
C ARG A 102 12.93 -7.13 -2.45
N VAL A 103 12.76 -6.48 -1.31
CA VAL A 103 11.59 -5.62 -1.03
C VAL A 103 11.54 -4.44 -2.01
N ALA A 104 12.64 -3.69 -2.16
CA ALA A 104 12.70 -2.55 -3.08
C ALA A 104 12.51 -2.96 -4.55
N SER A 105 12.91 -4.18 -4.92
CA SER A 105 12.67 -4.75 -6.26
C SER A 105 11.29 -5.40 -6.41
N SER A 106 10.42 -5.30 -5.39
CA SER A 106 9.08 -5.90 -5.35
C SER A 106 9.07 -7.45 -5.42
N LEU A 107 10.21 -8.11 -5.16
CA LEU A 107 10.34 -9.58 -5.12
C LEU A 107 9.81 -10.19 -3.82
N ASP A 108 9.58 -9.36 -2.81
CA ASP A 108 9.01 -9.75 -1.52
C ASP A 108 7.69 -9.01 -1.25
N SER A 109 6.99 -8.55 -2.29
CA SER A 109 5.68 -7.92 -2.15
C SER A 109 4.57 -8.97 -2.18
N MET A 110 3.41 -8.65 -1.58
CA MET A 110 2.20 -9.47 -1.75
C MET A 110 1.89 -9.67 -3.24
N ILE A 111 2.20 -8.64 -4.03
CA ILE A 111 2.07 -8.63 -5.46
C ILE A 111 3.42 -8.30 -6.08
N VAL A 112 4.01 -9.29 -6.72
CA VAL A 112 5.37 -9.18 -7.28
C VAL A 112 5.36 -8.28 -8.51
N GLY A 113 6.24 -7.27 -8.52
CA GLY A 113 6.43 -6.38 -9.66
C GLY A 113 5.72 -5.03 -9.56
N GLU A 114 4.91 -4.81 -8.51
CA GLU A 114 4.32 -3.49 -8.21
C GLU A 114 5.41 -2.41 -8.07
N PRO A 115 5.32 -1.27 -8.78
CA PRO A 115 6.27 -0.15 -8.63
C PRO A 115 6.18 0.58 -7.28
N GLN A 116 5.06 0.48 -6.58
CA GLN A 116 4.69 1.33 -5.43
C GLN A 116 5.68 1.20 -4.27
N ILE A 117 6.11 -0.03 -3.95
CA ILE A 117 7.00 -0.27 -2.80
C ILE A 117 8.33 0.48 -2.92
N LEU A 118 8.88 0.59 -4.14
CA LEU A 118 10.10 1.37 -4.37
C LEU A 118 9.88 2.86 -4.09
N GLY A 119 8.72 3.40 -4.50
CA GLY A 119 8.31 4.76 -4.20
C GLY A 119 8.17 4.99 -2.70
N GLN A 120 7.47 4.09 -2.00
CA GLN A 120 7.27 4.16 -0.55
C GLN A 120 8.60 4.13 0.22
N ILE A 121 9.55 3.26 -0.14
CA ILE A 121 10.88 3.24 0.50
C ILE A 121 11.63 4.55 0.23
N LYS A 122 11.52 5.13 -0.98
CA LYS A 122 12.12 6.44 -1.27
C LYS A 122 11.51 7.56 -0.42
N THR A 123 10.19 7.54 -0.21
CA THR A 123 9.51 8.50 0.68
C THR A 123 9.99 8.34 2.12
N SER A 124 10.02 7.10 2.65
CA SER A 124 10.56 6.80 3.98
C SER A 124 12.02 7.24 4.15
N TYR A 125 12.84 7.03 3.13
CA TYR A 125 14.21 7.54 3.08
C TYR A 125 14.24 9.08 3.09
N GLY A 126 13.35 9.73 2.35
CA GLY A 126 13.20 11.19 2.31
C GLY A 126 12.94 11.76 3.70
N TYR A 127 11.97 11.20 4.43
CA TYR A 127 11.69 11.58 5.82
C TYR A 127 12.90 11.36 6.72
N ALA A 128 13.57 10.22 6.60
CA ALA A 128 14.74 9.94 7.42
C ALA A 128 15.90 10.90 7.17
N ALA A 129 16.11 11.31 5.92
CA ALA A 129 17.11 12.30 5.54
C ALA A 129 16.74 13.71 6.03
N GLU A 130 15.47 14.11 5.89
CA GLU A 130 14.93 15.39 6.37
C GLU A 130 15.11 15.54 7.88
N TYR A 131 14.70 14.53 8.65
CA TYR A 131 14.82 14.51 10.11
C TYR A 131 16.19 14.03 10.61
N LYS A 132 17.19 13.92 9.73
CA LYS A 132 18.58 13.57 10.04
C LYS A 132 18.74 12.28 10.87
N SER A 133 17.85 11.32 10.64
CA SER A 133 17.92 9.99 11.25
C SER A 133 18.69 8.98 10.38
N SER A 134 18.79 9.22 9.07
CA SER A 134 19.72 8.49 8.21
C SER A 134 21.08 9.19 8.09
N GLY A 135 22.14 8.41 7.90
CA GLY A 135 23.51 8.92 7.76
C GLY A 135 24.23 8.31 6.57
N ILE A 136 25.56 8.36 6.57
CA ILE A 136 26.40 7.97 5.43
C ILE A 136 26.13 6.51 5.00
N ILE A 137 25.89 5.62 5.97
CA ILE A 137 25.79 4.18 5.71
C ILE A 137 24.44 3.85 5.08
N LEU A 138 23.33 4.23 5.71
CA LEU A 138 21.98 3.98 5.19
C LEU A 138 21.72 4.78 3.91
N ASN A 139 22.26 6.00 3.77
CA ASN A 139 22.15 6.76 2.53
C ASN A 139 22.81 5.97 1.38
N ARG A 140 24.07 5.54 1.52
CA ARG A 140 24.75 4.76 0.49
C ARG A 140 24.02 3.45 0.19
N PHE A 141 23.57 2.76 1.22
CA PHE A 141 22.85 1.49 1.11
C PHE A 141 21.53 1.64 0.34
N LEU A 142 20.69 2.62 0.70
CA LEU A 142 19.39 2.82 0.07
C LEU A 142 19.52 3.33 -1.37
N HIS A 143 20.48 4.21 -1.66
CA HIS A 143 20.80 4.58 -3.05
C HIS A 143 21.21 3.35 -3.89
N LYS A 144 21.99 2.43 -3.31
CA LYS A 144 22.30 1.16 -3.98
C LYS A 144 21.06 0.29 -4.17
N ALA A 145 20.17 0.20 -3.17
CA ALA A 145 18.91 -0.52 -3.28
C ALA A 145 18.03 0.04 -4.41
N PHE A 146 17.95 1.37 -4.55
CA PHE A 146 17.21 2.02 -5.63
C PHE A 146 17.79 1.71 -7.01
N SER A 147 19.12 1.72 -7.14
CA SER A 147 19.80 1.33 -8.37
C SER A 147 19.54 -0.15 -8.73
N VAL A 148 19.61 -1.06 -7.74
CA VAL A 148 19.31 -2.48 -7.94
C VAL A 148 17.86 -2.69 -8.35
N ALA A 149 16.91 -2.05 -7.66
CA ALA A 149 15.49 -2.14 -8.01
C ALA A 149 15.21 -1.63 -9.43
N LYS A 150 15.85 -0.54 -9.85
CA LYS A 150 15.77 -0.03 -11.22
C LYS A 150 16.28 -1.08 -12.21
N ARG A 151 17.47 -1.64 -11.99
CA ARG A 151 18.05 -2.70 -12.85
C ARG A 151 17.14 -3.92 -12.94
N VAL A 152 16.64 -4.42 -11.82
CA VAL A 152 15.71 -5.57 -11.80
C VAL A 152 14.46 -5.28 -12.64
N ARG A 153 13.92 -4.06 -12.58
CA ARG A 153 12.75 -3.68 -13.39
C ARG A 153 13.05 -3.52 -14.88
N THR A 154 14.21 -2.98 -15.24
CA THR A 154 14.56 -2.70 -16.64
C THR A 154 15.18 -3.88 -17.37
N GLU A 155 15.93 -4.71 -16.64
CA GLU A 155 16.68 -5.85 -17.19
C GLU A 155 15.90 -7.17 -17.07
N THR A 156 14.74 -7.18 -16.42
CA THR A 156 13.89 -8.38 -16.28
C THR A 156 12.45 -8.11 -16.67
N ARG A 157 11.68 -9.18 -16.85
CA ARG A 157 10.24 -9.15 -17.13
C ARG A 157 9.37 -8.92 -15.88
N ILE A 158 9.95 -8.63 -14.72
CA ILE A 158 9.17 -8.38 -13.50
C ILE A 158 8.22 -7.19 -13.62
N ALA A 159 8.56 -6.22 -14.48
CA ALA A 159 7.73 -5.05 -14.76
C ALA A 159 6.84 -5.22 -16.01
N SER A 160 7.03 -6.27 -16.81
CA SER A 160 6.28 -6.48 -18.06
C SER A 160 4.88 -7.04 -17.83
N SER A 161 4.59 -7.48 -16.60
CA SER A 161 3.26 -7.87 -16.17
C SER A 161 3.16 -7.51 -14.70
N ALA A 162 2.93 -6.23 -14.41
CA ALA A 162 2.53 -5.83 -13.08
C ALA A 162 1.20 -6.54 -12.78
N VAL A 163 1.28 -7.75 -12.23
CA VAL A 163 0.30 -8.20 -11.26
C VAL A 163 0.25 -7.02 -10.29
N SER A 164 -0.87 -6.36 -10.18
CA SER A 164 -1.16 -5.26 -9.25
C SER A 164 -2.50 -5.63 -8.63
N VAL A 165 -2.87 -5.08 -7.47
CA VAL A 165 -4.21 -5.36 -6.89
C VAL A 165 -5.28 -5.04 -7.95
N ALA A 166 -5.07 -3.93 -8.65
CA ALA A 166 -5.79 -3.50 -9.83
C ALA A 166 -5.89 -4.58 -10.93
N PHE A 167 -4.77 -5.18 -11.37
CA PHE A 167 -4.78 -6.24 -12.38
C PHE A 167 -5.46 -7.52 -11.88
N ALA A 168 -5.19 -7.93 -10.65
CA ALA A 168 -5.83 -9.10 -10.04
C ALA A 168 -7.35 -8.89 -9.94
N ALA A 169 -7.79 -7.69 -9.58
CA ALA A 169 -9.19 -7.30 -9.54
C ALA A 169 -9.84 -7.36 -10.94
N VAL A 170 -9.13 -6.92 -11.99
CA VAL A 170 -9.58 -7.02 -13.38
C VAL A 170 -9.74 -8.48 -13.83
N GLU A 171 -8.75 -9.33 -13.55
CA GLU A 171 -8.80 -10.75 -13.90
C GLU A 171 -9.90 -11.50 -13.12
N LEU A 172 -10.11 -11.14 -11.86
CA LEU A 172 -11.21 -11.67 -11.05
C LEU A 172 -12.57 -11.22 -11.60
N ALA A 173 -12.71 -9.94 -11.94
CA ALA A 173 -13.92 -9.40 -12.56
C ALA A 173 -14.25 -10.09 -13.89
N LYS A 174 -13.26 -10.34 -14.76
CA LYS A 174 -13.45 -11.10 -16.02
C LYS A 174 -14.00 -12.50 -15.76
N LYS A 175 -13.46 -13.20 -14.75
CA LYS A 175 -13.92 -14.55 -14.38
C LYS A 175 -15.36 -14.56 -13.86
N ILE A 176 -15.71 -13.58 -13.01
CA ILE A 176 -17.04 -13.50 -12.38
C ILE A 176 -18.10 -13.03 -13.38
N LEU A 177 -17.77 -12.04 -14.22
CA LEU A 177 -18.73 -11.34 -15.08
C LEU A 177 -18.74 -11.82 -16.54
N GLY A 178 -17.86 -12.77 -16.89
CA GLY A 178 -17.78 -13.38 -18.23
C GLY A 178 -17.22 -12.46 -19.32
N GLY A 179 -16.62 -11.33 -18.95
CA GLY A 179 -16.08 -10.32 -19.86
C GLY A 179 -16.32 -8.88 -19.36
N LEU A 180 -15.72 -7.91 -20.04
CA LEU A 180 -15.77 -6.49 -19.65
C LEU A 180 -16.35 -5.55 -20.72
N SER A 181 -16.50 -6.00 -21.97
CA SER A 181 -16.89 -5.18 -23.13
C SER A 181 -18.19 -4.37 -22.97
N ASP A 182 -19.11 -4.86 -22.15
CA ASP A 182 -20.42 -4.27 -21.87
C ASP A 182 -20.54 -3.76 -20.41
N LYS A 183 -19.45 -3.80 -19.64
CA LYS A 183 -19.45 -3.52 -18.20
C LYS A 183 -19.06 -2.08 -17.91
N THR A 184 -19.81 -1.44 -17.02
CA THR A 184 -19.51 -0.10 -16.51
C THR A 184 -18.80 -0.20 -15.17
N VAL A 185 -17.68 0.52 -15.02
CA VAL A 185 -16.90 0.57 -13.77
C VAL A 185 -17.20 1.88 -13.05
N MET A 186 -17.49 1.83 -11.75
CA MET A 186 -17.60 3.01 -10.90
C MET A 186 -16.41 3.09 -9.95
N LEU A 187 -15.76 4.24 -9.91
CA LEU A 187 -14.67 4.57 -8.99
C LEU A 187 -15.20 5.44 -7.85
N ILE A 188 -14.93 5.02 -6.62
CA ILE A 188 -15.23 5.78 -5.41
C ILE A 188 -13.90 6.19 -4.79
N GLY A 189 -13.59 7.48 -4.91
CA GLY A 189 -12.31 8.06 -4.54
C GLY A 189 -11.36 8.23 -5.73
N ALA A 190 -10.36 9.07 -5.50
CA ALA A 190 -9.33 9.47 -6.47
C ALA A 190 -7.93 9.08 -5.98
N GLY A 191 -7.79 7.88 -5.41
CA GLY A 191 -6.50 7.36 -4.95
C GLY A 191 -5.73 6.70 -6.10
N GLU A 192 -4.40 6.79 -6.10
CA GLU A 192 -3.51 6.25 -7.14
C GLU A 192 -3.82 4.78 -7.52
N MET A 193 -4.18 3.95 -6.55
CA MET A 193 -4.59 2.56 -6.78
C MET A 193 -5.92 2.44 -7.55
N CYS A 194 -6.88 3.33 -7.28
CA CYS A 194 -8.15 3.43 -7.97
C CYS A 194 -7.95 3.81 -9.44
N GLU A 195 -7.10 4.81 -9.69
CA GLU A 195 -6.76 5.28 -11.03
C GLU A 195 -6.06 4.18 -11.84
N LEU A 196 -5.12 3.46 -11.22
CA LEU A 196 -4.44 2.35 -11.86
C LEU A 196 -5.41 1.21 -12.21
N ALA A 197 -6.33 0.87 -11.30
CA ALA A 197 -7.35 -0.14 -11.56
C ALA A 197 -8.27 0.26 -12.71
N ALA A 198 -8.73 1.51 -12.74
CA ALA A 198 -9.54 2.04 -13.82
C ALA A 198 -8.83 1.93 -15.18
N LYS A 199 -7.54 2.31 -15.25
CA LYS A 199 -6.71 2.13 -16.46
C LYS A 199 -6.68 0.68 -16.91
N HIS A 200 -6.51 -0.27 -16.00
CA HIS A 200 -6.50 -1.69 -16.36
C HIS A 200 -7.87 -2.21 -16.83
N PHE A 201 -8.97 -1.74 -16.24
CA PHE A 201 -10.32 -2.07 -16.70
C PHE A 201 -10.59 -1.54 -18.12
N LEU A 202 -10.27 -0.28 -18.38
CA LEU A 202 -10.42 0.35 -19.70
C LEU A 202 -9.55 -0.35 -20.76
N ASN A 203 -8.28 -0.58 -20.47
CA ASN A 203 -7.37 -1.30 -21.37
C ASN A 203 -7.81 -2.75 -21.61
N SER A 204 -8.60 -3.33 -20.68
CA SER A 204 -9.20 -4.66 -20.82
C SER A 204 -10.59 -4.63 -21.49
N GLY A 205 -11.02 -3.47 -21.98
CA GLY A 205 -12.23 -3.30 -22.78
C GLY A 205 -13.48 -2.90 -22.01
N ALA A 206 -13.39 -2.40 -20.78
CA ALA A 206 -14.57 -1.88 -20.06
C ALA A 206 -15.30 -0.80 -20.90
N LYS A 207 -16.64 -0.82 -20.88
CA LYS A 207 -17.47 0.08 -21.70
C LYS A 207 -17.31 1.55 -21.33
N GLY A 208 -17.16 1.83 -20.04
CA GLY A 208 -17.10 3.19 -19.53
C GLY A 208 -16.82 3.23 -18.04
N VAL A 209 -16.46 4.42 -17.59
CA VAL A 209 -16.08 4.70 -16.20
C VAL A 209 -16.96 5.81 -15.65
N LEU A 210 -17.50 5.60 -14.46
CA LEU A 210 -18.14 6.62 -13.63
C LEU A 210 -17.19 6.94 -12.49
N VAL A 211 -16.94 8.21 -12.21
CA VAL A 211 -16.00 8.62 -11.15
C VAL A 211 -16.73 9.46 -10.13
N THR A 212 -16.61 9.13 -8.86
CA THR A 212 -17.06 10.00 -7.78
C THR A 212 -15.97 10.20 -6.73
N ASN A 213 -15.93 11.39 -6.16
CA ASN A 213 -15.00 11.73 -5.11
C ASN A 213 -15.57 12.89 -4.27
N ARG A 214 -15.24 12.93 -2.98
CA ARG A 214 -15.70 13.98 -2.04
C ARG A 214 -15.34 15.40 -2.51
N THR A 215 -14.17 15.53 -3.14
CA THR A 215 -13.77 16.75 -3.86
C THR A 215 -14.10 16.54 -5.33
N PHE A 216 -15.16 17.20 -5.82
CA PHE A 216 -15.71 16.97 -7.15
C PHE A 216 -14.70 17.28 -8.27
N GLU A 217 -13.84 18.30 -8.11
CA GLU A 217 -12.85 18.65 -9.14
C GLU A 217 -11.85 17.50 -9.40
N ARG A 218 -11.60 16.64 -8.39
CA ARG A 218 -10.78 15.44 -8.59
C ARG A 218 -11.52 14.37 -9.40
N ALA A 219 -12.83 14.23 -9.19
CA ALA A 219 -13.65 13.31 -9.98
C ALA A 219 -13.74 13.78 -11.44
N GLU A 220 -13.90 15.08 -11.68
CA GLU A 220 -13.91 15.67 -13.03
C GLU A 220 -12.60 15.40 -13.77
N ARG A 221 -11.46 15.68 -13.14
CA ARG A 221 -10.14 15.45 -13.73
C ARG A 221 -9.93 13.98 -14.13
N LEU A 222 -10.33 13.06 -13.25
CA LEU A 222 -10.20 11.62 -13.51
C LEU A 222 -11.17 11.13 -14.57
N ALA A 223 -12.41 11.62 -14.56
CA ALA A 223 -13.37 11.32 -15.60
C ALA A 223 -12.87 11.82 -16.96
N GLU A 224 -12.28 13.02 -17.04
CA GLU A 224 -11.67 13.55 -18.26
C GLU A 224 -10.52 12.67 -18.77
N GLU A 225 -9.59 12.26 -17.88
CA GLU A 225 -8.49 11.36 -18.23
C GLU A 225 -8.98 10.01 -18.81
N PHE A 226 -10.12 9.53 -18.33
CA PHE A 226 -10.69 8.24 -18.71
C PHE A 226 -11.82 8.30 -19.74
N ALA A 227 -12.12 9.49 -20.28
CA ALA A 227 -13.31 9.72 -21.10
C ALA A 227 -14.60 9.15 -20.45
N GLY A 228 -14.67 9.25 -19.13
CA GLY A 228 -15.76 8.80 -18.29
C GLY A 228 -16.70 9.93 -17.88
N GLU A 229 -17.56 9.64 -16.90
CA GLU A 229 -18.54 10.59 -16.36
C GLU A 229 -18.26 10.87 -14.89
N ALA A 230 -18.11 12.14 -14.53
CA ALA A 230 -17.97 12.56 -13.13
C ALA A 230 -19.35 12.68 -12.48
N ILE A 231 -19.50 12.06 -11.31
CA ILE A 231 -20.73 12.02 -10.53
C ILE A 231 -20.47 12.68 -9.17
N ARG A 232 -21.38 13.56 -8.76
CA ARG A 232 -21.37 14.19 -7.43
C ARG A 232 -21.46 13.12 -6.35
N PHE A 233 -20.64 13.23 -5.32
CA PHE A 233 -20.54 12.22 -4.25
C PHE A 233 -21.88 12.05 -3.52
N GLU A 234 -22.63 13.13 -3.38
CA GLU A 234 -23.97 13.16 -2.78
C GLU A 234 -24.98 12.31 -3.57
N SER A 235 -24.76 12.13 -4.88
CA SER A 235 -25.61 11.32 -5.77
C SER A 235 -25.07 9.90 -5.99
N LEU A 236 -24.03 9.48 -5.26
CA LEU A 236 -23.41 8.15 -5.40
C LEU A 236 -24.45 7.02 -5.41
N PHE A 237 -25.31 6.98 -4.40
CA PHE A 237 -26.29 5.89 -4.25
C PHE A 237 -27.38 5.90 -5.33
N GLU A 238 -27.68 7.07 -5.91
CA GLU A 238 -28.61 7.18 -7.03
C GLU A 238 -28.04 6.56 -8.30
N HIS A 239 -26.72 6.63 -8.48
CA HIS A 239 -26.03 6.12 -9.66
C HIS A 239 -25.38 4.75 -9.48
N LEU A 240 -25.31 4.21 -8.26
CA LEU A 240 -24.68 2.91 -7.97
C LEU A 240 -25.25 1.78 -8.84
N HIS A 241 -26.55 1.83 -9.12
CA HIS A 241 -27.25 0.90 -9.99
C HIS A 241 -26.80 0.94 -11.46
N ARG A 242 -25.93 1.86 -11.89
CA ARG A 242 -25.40 1.92 -13.27
C ARG A 242 -24.14 1.08 -13.41
N ALA A 243 -23.43 0.84 -12.32
CA ALA A 243 -22.17 0.10 -12.31
C ALA A 243 -22.39 -1.42 -12.30
N ASP A 244 -21.54 -2.13 -13.04
CA ASP A 244 -21.36 -3.58 -12.93
C ASP A 244 -20.24 -3.92 -11.94
N ILE A 245 -19.26 -3.02 -11.84
CA ILE A 245 -18.08 -3.15 -11.00
C ILE A 245 -17.94 -1.84 -10.22
N VAL A 246 -17.77 -1.93 -8.90
CA VAL A 246 -17.54 -0.77 -8.03
C VAL A 246 -16.18 -0.95 -7.38
N LEU A 247 -15.31 0.02 -7.57
CA LEU A 247 -13.97 0.03 -7.01
C LEU A 247 -13.83 1.19 -6.02
N SER A 248 -13.53 0.86 -4.77
CA SER A 248 -13.38 1.84 -3.70
C SER A 248 -11.95 1.89 -3.19
N SER A 249 -11.46 3.11 -3.00
CA SER A 249 -10.14 3.39 -2.43
C SER A 249 -10.16 4.80 -1.85
N THR A 250 -10.97 5.01 -0.82
CA THR A 250 -11.00 6.30 -0.12
C THR A 250 -10.14 6.32 1.14
N GLY A 251 -9.97 7.50 1.71
CA GLY A 251 -9.40 7.68 3.05
C GLY A 251 -10.47 7.87 4.12
N ALA A 252 -11.71 7.41 3.87
CA ALA A 252 -12.80 7.56 4.82
C ALA A 252 -12.51 6.70 6.07
N PRO A 253 -12.74 7.23 7.28
CA PRO A 253 -12.61 6.45 8.49
C PRO A 253 -13.81 5.52 8.75
N HIS A 254 -14.81 5.50 7.84
CA HIS A 254 -16.06 4.78 7.98
C HIS A 254 -16.48 4.13 6.65
N CYS A 255 -17.29 3.08 6.75
CA CYS A 255 -17.93 2.40 5.63
C CYS A 255 -18.82 3.37 4.84
N ILE A 256 -18.63 3.44 3.53
CA ILE A 256 -19.38 4.28 2.59
C ILE A 256 -20.59 3.53 2.04
N ILE A 257 -20.43 2.26 1.64
CA ILE A 257 -21.51 1.43 1.09
C ILE A 257 -21.88 0.38 2.12
N GLY A 258 -23.08 0.51 2.69
CA GLY A 258 -23.64 -0.53 3.55
C GLY A 258 -24.45 -1.58 2.79
N PRO A 259 -24.95 -2.62 3.51
CA PRO A 259 -25.80 -3.66 2.92
C PRO A 259 -27.06 -3.11 2.26
N LYS A 260 -27.68 -2.09 2.86
CA LYS A 260 -28.93 -1.49 2.36
C LYS A 260 -28.73 -0.82 1.01
N GLU A 261 -27.68 -0.02 0.87
CA GLU A 261 -27.35 0.70 -0.36
C GLU A 261 -27.02 -0.28 -1.50
N ALA A 262 -26.29 -1.35 -1.19
CA ALA A 262 -25.98 -2.42 -2.14
C ALA A 262 -27.24 -3.17 -2.60
N GLU A 263 -28.14 -3.55 -1.66
CA GLU A 263 -29.40 -4.22 -1.99
C GLU A 263 -30.30 -3.36 -2.88
N ASP A 264 -30.45 -2.07 -2.57
CA ASP A 264 -31.28 -1.16 -3.33
C ASP A 264 -30.74 -0.96 -4.77
N ALA A 265 -29.41 -0.89 -4.93
CA ALA A 265 -28.79 -0.84 -6.24
C ALA A 265 -29.04 -2.10 -7.07
N VAL A 266 -28.90 -3.29 -6.47
CA VAL A 266 -29.15 -4.58 -7.14
C VAL A 266 -30.62 -4.73 -7.52
N LYS A 267 -31.56 -4.30 -6.66
CA LYS A 267 -33.00 -4.29 -6.97
C LYS A 267 -33.31 -3.43 -8.20
N ARG A 268 -32.76 -2.21 -8.27
CA ARG A 268 -32.90 -1.31 -9.45
C ARG A 268 -32.31 -1.92 -10.72
N ARG A 269 -31.30 -2.79 -10.59
CA ARG A 269 -30.67 -3.53 -11.69
C ARG A 269 -31.37 -4.85 -12.06
N ARG A 270 -32.62 -5.07 -11.63
CA ARG A 270 -33.37 -6.32 -11.88
C ARG A 270 -32.58 -7.56 -11.43
N SER A 271 -31.95 -7.46 -10.26
CA SER A 271 -31.14 -8.52 -9.64
C SER A 271 -29.87 -8.92 -10.41
N LYS A 272 -29.39 -8.09 -11.34
CA LYS A 272 -28.05 -8.27 -11.90
C LYS A 272 -27.00 -7.97 -10.82
N PRO A 273 -25.98 -8.83 -10.65
CA PRO A 273 -24.98 -8.66 -9.60
C PRO A 273 -24.11 -7.42 -9.86
N ILE A 274 -23.56 -6.89 -8.77
CA ILE A 274 -22.52 -5.85 -8.78
C ILE A 274 -21.29 -6.46 -8.11
N PHE A 275 -20.13 -6.33 -8.75
CA PHE A 275 -18.87 -6.79 -8.18
C PHE A 275 -18.17 -5.65 -7.44
N PHE A 276 -18.09 -5.75 -6.11
CA PHE A 276 -17.45 -4.76 -5.26
C PHE A 276 -15.99 -5.13 -5.00
N ILE A 277 -15.09 -4.17 -5.20
CA ILE A 277 -13.66 -4.29 -4.97
C ILE A 277 -13.26 -3.18 -4.01
N ASP A 278 -12.94 -3.56 -2.78
CA ASP A 278 -12.47 -2.62 -1.76
C ASP A 278 -10.95 -2.73 -1.58
N ILE A 279 -10.25 -1.63 -1.86
CA ILE A 279 -8.80 -1.49 -1.73
C ILE A 279 -8.46 -0.43 -0.65
N ALA A 280 -9.47 0.07 0.07
CA ALA A 280 -9.29 1.05 1.14
C ALA A 280 -8.85 0.39 2.46
N VAL A 281 -8.11 1.16 3.26
CA VAL A 281 -7.76 0.81 4.65
C VAL A 281 -7.90 2.08 5.50
N PRO A 282 -8.91 2.19 6.40
CA PRO A 282 -10.00 1.23 6.68
C PRO A 282 -10.92 0.96 5.48
N ARG A 283 -11.70 -0.13 5.56
CA ARG A 283 -12.62 -0.57 4.48
C ARG A 283 -13.78 0.41 4.24
N ASP A 284 -14.08 0.63 2.96
CA ASP A 284 -15.19 1.44 2.49
C ASP A 284 -16.50 0.64 2.33
N ILE A 285 -16.43 -0.70 2.28
CA ILE A 285 -17.56 -1.62 2.00
C ILE A 285 -17.62 -2.77 3.01
#